data_AF-A0A5E7FRV3-F1
#
_entry.id   AF-A0A5E7FRV3-F1
#
_cell.length_a   1.000
_cell.length_b   1.000
_cell.length_c   1.000
_cell.angle_alpha   90.00
_cell.angle_beta   90.00
_cell.angle_gamma   90.00
#
_symmetry.space_group_name_H-M   'P 1'
#
loop_
_entity.id
_entity.type
_entity.pdbx_description
1 polymer ?
#
loop_
_entity_poly.entity_id
_entity_poly.type
_entity_poly.pdbx_seq_one_letter_code
_entity_poly.pdbx_strand_id
1 'polypeptide(L)'
;MNILAEHRPVTSSVTSFAIHLRPTTRLAKLYHYRRNGIYYLRLRETGSTTRSASVSLKTTDRRAAMDASLRLAETIKAFHLDHPKATFSELKEHLLWMAENLLSTAHEVHSLRDWGDLYEDVKTNLAEIVATMPLSVDQHEHVMNAKQMMNAESPRIL
;
A
#
# COMPACT_ATOMS: atom_id res chain seq x y z
N MET A 1 -63.11 -20.83 -12.04
CA MET A 1 -61.84 -20.66 -11.30
C MET A 1 -60.79 -21.57 -11.91
N ASN A 2 -59.74 -21.02 -12.51
CA ASN A 2 -58.37 -21.52 -12.41
C ASN A 2 -57.42 -20.46 -12.98
N ILE A 3 -56.56 -19.97 -12.10
CA ILE A 3 -55.63 -18.85 -12.27
C ILE A 3 -54.36 -19.38 -12.96
N LEU A 4 -54.07 -18.87 -14.16
CA LEU A 4 -52.79 -19.06 -14.85
C LEU A 4 -51.72 -18.26 -14.11
N ALA A 5 -50.81 -18.95 -13.43
CA ALA A 5 -49.64 -18.35 -12.80
C ALA A 5 -48.65 -17.92 -13.90
N GLU A 6 -48.48 -16.60 -14.07
CA GLU A 6 -47.39 -16.03 -14.87
C GLU A 6 -46.04 -16.35 -14.20
N HIS A 7 -45.26 -17.23 -14.81
CA HIS A 7 -43.83 -17.32 -14.50
C HIS A 7 -43.11 -16.15 -15.17
N ARG A 8 -42.88 -15.07 -14.42
CA ARG A 8 -41.94 -14.02 -14.81
C ARG A 8 -40.51 -14.53 -14.63
N PRO A 9 -39.64 -14.49 -15.64
CA PRO A 9 -38.21 -14.70 -15.43
C PRO A 9 -37.66 -13.51 -14.64
N VAL A 10 -37.16 -13.77 -13.44
CA VAL A 10 -36.39 -12.80 -12.66
C VAL A 10 -35.02 -12.71 -13.31
N THR A 11 -34.82 -11.69 -14.14
CA THR A 11 -33.50 -11.36 -14.69
C THR A 11 -32.64 -10.76 -13.57
N SER A 12 -31.99 -11.62 -12.79
CA SER A 12 -30.93 -11.22 -11.85
C SER A 12 -29.63 -10.98 -12.61
N SER A 13 -29.58 -9.90 -13.39
CA SER A 13 -28.31 -9.36 -13.90
C SER A 13 -27.64 -8.56 -12.78
N VAL A 14 -27.03 -9.25 -11.80
CA VAL A 14 -26.04 -8.63 -10.92
C VAL A 14 -24.79 -8.41 -11.75
N THR A 15 -24.80 -7.28 -12.46
CA THR A 15 -23.66 -6.82 -13.22
C THR A 15 -22.78 -6.01 -12.28
N SER A 16 -22.05 -6.70 -11.39
CA SER A 16 -20.97 -6.08 -10.63
C SER A 16 -19.73 -6.05 -11.54
N PHE A 17 -19.74 -5.14 -12.53
CA PHE A 17 -18.48 -4.72 -13.13
C PHE A 17 -17.79 -3.83 -12.10
N ALA A 18 -16.86 -4.42 -11.34
CA ALA A 18 -15.83 -3.65 -10.69
C ALA A 18 -15.01 -2.98 -11.82
N ILE A 19 -15.47 -1.82 -12.29
CA ILE A 19 -14.72 -0.97 -13.19
C ILE A 19 -13.51 -0.51 -12.36
N HIS A 20 -12.37 -1.17 -12.55
CA HIS A 20 -11.09 -0.70 -12.02
C HIS A 20 -10.80 0.64 -12.70
N LEU A 21 -11.22 1.72 -12.05
CA LEU A 21 -10.89 3.06 -12.47
C LEU A 21 -9.37 3.16 -12.37
N ARG A 22 -8.70 3.26 -13.52
CA ARG A 22 -7.28 3.57 -13.55
C ARG A 22 -7.06 4.85 -12.75
N PRO A 23 -6.08 4.89 -11.84
CA PRO A 23 -5.87 6.09 -11.05
C PRO A 23 -5.60 7.32 -11.94
N THR A 24 -6.31 8.40 -11.63
CA THR A 24 -6.33 9.62 -12.44
C THR A 24 -5.00 10.35 -12.33
N THR A 25 -4.46 10.41 -11.11
CA THR A 25 -3.12 10.94 -10.86
C THR A 25 -2.08 9.92 -11.27
N ARG A 26 -1.24 10.22 -12.26
CA ARG A 26 -0.20 9.28 -12.70
C ARG A 26 1.07 9.47 -11.88
N LEU A 27 1.40 8.55 -11.00
CA LEU A 27 2.63 8.62 -10.21
C LEU A 27 3.85 8.09 -10.99
N ALA A 28 4.99 8.78 -10.87
CA ALA A 28 6.27 8.24 -11.28
C ALA A 28 6.71 7.15 -10.29
N LYS A 29 7.69 6.31 -10.69
CA LYS A 29 8.30 5.35 -9.75
C LYS A 29 8.87 6.12 -8.56
N LEU A 30 8.36 5.80 -7.37
CA LEU A 30 8.93 6.33 -6.11
C LEU A 30 10.39 5.92 -6.05
N TYR A 31 11.25 6.87 -5.66
CA TYR A 31 12.68 6.63 -5.60
C TYR A 31 13.26 7.19 -4.31
N HIS A 32 14.36 6.59 -3.92
CA HIS A 32 15.10 6.95 -2.72
C HIS A 32 16.31 7.77 -3.09
N TYR A 33 16.69 8.66 -2.19
CA TYR A 33 17.97 9.34 -2.30
C TYR A 33 18.56 9.56 -0.91
N ARG A 34 19.87 9.81 -0.86
CA ARG A 34 20.59 10.07 0.38
C ARG A 34 21.08 11.51 0.37
N ARG A 35 20.87 12.25 1.46
CA ARG A 35 21.35 13.62 1.66
C ARG A 35 21.88 13.74 3.08
N ASN A 36 23.12 14.20 3.22
CA ASN A 36 23.80 14.35 4.52
C ASN A 36 23.73 13.09 5.39
N GLY A 37 23.95 11.92 4.77
CA GLY A 37 23.91 10.64 5.45
C GLY A 37 22.52 10.02 5.61
N ILE A 38 21.46 10.82 5.58
CA ILE A 38 20.07 10.40 5.82
C ILE A 38 19.38 10.00 4.52
N TYR A 39 18.63 8.90 4.56
CA TYR A 39 17.82 8.44 3.44
C TYR A 39 16.45 9.13 3.38
N TYR A 40 15.95 9.33 2.17
CA TYR A 40 14.67 9.94 1.87
C TYR A 40 13.90 9.10 0.85
N LEU A 41 12.58 9.05 0.97
CA LEU A 41 11.67 8.55 -0.06
C LEU A 41 11.04 9.74 -0.78
N ARG A 42 10.98 9.70 -2.11
CA ARG A 42 10.35 10.73 -2.93
C ARG A 42 9.15 10.21 -3.71
N LEU A 43 8.04 10.90 -3.54
CA LEU A 43 6.82 10.80 -4.33
C LEU A 43 6.79 11.91 -5.38
N ARG A 44 6.35 11.59 -6.60
CA ARG A 44 6.30 12.55 -7.71
C ARG A 44 5.20 12.21 -8.69
N GLU A 45 4.49 13.22 -9.18
CA GLU A 45 3.59 13.06 -10.32
C GLU A 45 4.36 12.97 -11.64
N THR A 46 3.94 12.06 -12.51
CA THR A 46 4.56 11.82 -13.82
C THR A 46 4.53 13.09 -14.66
N GLY A 47 5.67 13.43 -15.27
CA GLY A 47 5.78 14.62 -16.12
C GLY A 47 5.89 15.95 -15.38
N SER A 48 5.67 16.01 -14.05
CA SER A 48 5.77 17.25 -13.28
C SER A 48 7.06 17.32 -12.47
N THR A 49 7.82 18.40 -12.51
CA THR A 49 8.99 18.63 -11.63
C THR A 49 8.62 19.31 -10.31
N THR A 50 7.47 19.99 -10.27
CA THR A 50 7.01 20.78 -9.12
C THR A 50 6.10 19.98 -8.20
N ARG A 51 5.33 19.02 -8.73
CA ARG A 51 4.49 18.12 -7.93
C ARG A 51 5.31 16.94 -7.43
N SER A 52 6.10 17.21 -6.40
CA SER A 52 6.90 16.22 -5.68
C SER A 52 6.87 16.46 -4.17
N ALA A 53 7.06 15.38 -3.41
CA ALA A 53 7.19 15.41 -1.97
C ALA A 53 8.30 14.43 -1.56
N SER A 54 9.07 14.81 -0.53
CA SER A 54 10.09 13.94 0.05
C SER A 54 9.82 13.77 1.54
N VAL A 55 9.95 12.55 2.04
CA VAL A 55 9.95 12.25 3.47
C VAL A 55 11.32 11.73 3.90
N SER A 56 11.81 12.24 5.03
CA SER A 56 13.02 11.71 5.65
C SER A 56 12.69 10.37 6.29
N LEU A 57 13.52 9.37 6.05
CA LEU A 57 13.41 8.05 6.70
C LEU A 57 14.12 8.03 8.06
N LYS A 58 14.67 9.18 8.50
CA LYS A 58 15.30 9.41 9.81
C LYS A 58 16.47 8.46 10.15
N THR A 59 17.03 7.77 9.17
CA THR A 59 18.10 6.79 9.38
C THR A 59 19.25 6.95 8.39
N THR A 60 20.46 6.61 8.86
CA THR A 60 21.67 6.44 8.04
C THR A 60 21.89 4.98 7.64
N ASP A 61 21.18 4.04 8.28
CA ASP A 61 21.24 2.62 7.97
C ASP A 61 20.46 2.32 6.68
N ARG A 62 21.12 1.65 5.72
CA ARG A 62 20.54 1.38 4.41
C ARG A 62 19.39 0.39 4.49
N ARG A 63 19.51 -0.66 5.32
CA ARG A 63 18.51 -1.73 5.38
C ARG A 63 17.22 -1.21 5.98
N ALA A 64 17.31 -0.57 7.15
CA ALA A 64 16.17 0.09 7.79
C ALA A 64 15.52 1.13 6.87
N ALA A 65 16.31 1.88 6.08
CA ALA A 65 15.77 2.82 5.11
C ALA A 65 14.97 2.13 3.98
N MET A 66 15.50 1.05 3.41
CA MET A 66 14.79 0.33 2.33
C MET A 66 13.49 -0.29 2.87
N ASP A 67 13.54 -0.90 4.06
CA ASP A 67 12.39 -1.52 4.72
C ASP A 67 11.28 -0.51 5.01
N ALA A 68 11.61 0.59 5.69
CA ALA A 68 10.66 1.65 6.00
C ALA A 68 10.07 2.27 4.73
N SER A 69 10.91 2.44 3.71
CA SER A 69 10.43 3.03 2.48
C SER A 69 9.58 2.10 1.64
N LEU A 70 9.84 0.79 1.67
CA LEU A 70 8.98 -0.17 1.00
C LEU A 70 7.57 -0.09 1.57
N ARG A 71 7.46 -0.14 2.90
CA ARG A 71 6.18 -0.04 3.62
C ARG A 71 5.43 1.24 3.24
N LEU A 72 6.10 2.39 3.22
CA LEU A 72 5.49 3.65 2.78
C LEU A 72 5.08 3.65 1.30
N ALA A 73 5.81 2.96 0.44
CA ALA A 73 5.43 2.84 -0.97
C ALA A 73 4.20 1.94 -1.13
N GLU A 74 4.06 0.88 -0.34
CA GLU A 74 2.90 -0.01 -0.36
C GLU A 74 1.65 0.68 0.16
N THR A 75 1.75 1.49 1.22
CA THR A 75 0.59 2.24 1.75
C THR A 75 0.08 3.27 0.76
N ILE A 76 0.99 3.90 -0.01
CA ILE A 76 0.61 4.80 -1.10
C ILE A 76 -0.06 4.05 -2.25
N LYS A 77 0.47 2.88 -2.63
CA LYS A 77 -0.15 2.05 -3.68
C LYS A 77 -1.56 1.62 -3.28
N ALA A 78 -1.74 1.08 -2.08
CA ALA A 78 -3.04 0.63 -1.58
C ALA A 78 -4.05 1.79 -1.56
N PHE A 79 -3.68 2.93 -0.94
CA PHE A 79 -4.53 4.11 -0.92
C PHE A 79 -4.91 4.59 -2.32
N HIS A 80 -3.97 4.59 -3.26
CA HIS A 80 -4.23 5.06 -4.62
C HIS A 80 -5.12 4.11 -5.44
N LEU A 81 -5.09 2.81 -5.12
CA LEU A 81 -5.99 1.81 -5.71
C LEU A 81 -7.42 1.95 -5.16
N ASP A 82 -7.55 2.19 -3.86
CA ASP A 82 -8.85 2.38 -3.21
C ASP A 82 -9.47 3.75 -3.54
N HIS A 83 -8.62 4.74 -3.83
CA HIS A 83 -9.00 6.10 -4.17
C HIS A 83 -8.46 6.50 -5.56
N PRO A 84 -9.00 5.93 -6.66
CA PRO A 84 -8.47 6.16 -8.02
C PRO A 84 -8.66 7.60 -8.53
N LYS A 85 -9.43 8.43 -7.82
CA LYS A 85 -9.59 9.86 -8.12
C LYS A 85 -8.74 10.76 -7.21
N ALA A 86 -7.94 10.18 -6.31
CA ALA A 86 -7.09 10.94 -5.40
C ALA A 86 -6.15 11.84 -6.20
N THR A 87 -6.12 13.09 -5.79
CA THR A 87 -5.21 14.12 -6.28
C THR A 87 -3.79 13.89 -5.74
N PHE A 88 -2.80 14.54 -6.36
CA PHE A 88 -1.45 14.54 -5.82
C PHE A 88 -1.37 15.08 -4.38
N SER A 89 -2.22 16.05 -4.00
CA SER A 89 -2.23 16.59 -2.64
C SER A 89 -2.66 15.53 -1.63
N GLU A 90 -3.74 14.81 -1.90
CA GLU A 90 -4.23 13.74 -1.02
C GLU A 90 -3.22 12.59 -0.91
N LEU A 91 -2.57 12.21 -2.02
CA LEU A 91 -1.49 11.21 -1.99
C LEU A 91 -0.28 11.67 -1.17
N LYS A 92 0.08 12.96 -1.27
CA LYS A 92 1.14 13.56 -0.46
C LYS A 92 0.76 13.60 1.02
N GLU A 93 -0.45 14.01 1.35
CA GLU A 93 -0.96 14.08 2.72
C GLU A 93 -0.98 12.70 3.37
N HIS A 94 -1.47 11.69 2.64
CA HIS A 94 -1.41 10.29 3.06
C HIS A 94 0.03 9.82 3.31
N LEU A 95 0.97 10.15 2.42
CA LEU A 95 2.39 9.81 2.62
C LEU A 95 2.95 10.43 3.90
N LEU A 96 2.65 11.70 4.16
CA LEU A 96 3.13 12.41 5.34
C LEU A 96 2.55 11.83 6.62
N TRP A 97 1.25 11.57 6.65
CA TRP A 97 0.56 10.96 7.78
C TRP A 97 1.10 9.54 8.09
N MET A 98 1.26 8.70 7.06
CA MET A 98 1.84 7.36 7.24
C MET A 98 3.31 7.40 7.67
N ALA A 99 4.09 8.35 7.14
CA ALA A 99 5.48 8.52 7.55
C ALA A 99 5.59 9.00 9.00
N GLU A 100 4.71 9.89 9.44
CA GLU A 100 4.65 10.32 10.83
C GLU A 100 4.35 9.14 11.75
N ASN A 101 3.33 8.33 11.45
CA ASN A 101 2.98 7.17 12.27
C ASN A 101 4.10 6.11 12.27
N LEU A 102 4.54 5.66 11.09
CA LEU A 102 5.51 4.58 10.96
C LEU A 102 6.88 4.95 11.55
N LEU A 103 7.34 6.18 11.31
CA LEU A 103 8.68 6.61 11.71
C LEU A 103 8.73 7.21 13.11
N SER A 104 7.59 7.54 13.72
CA SER A 104 7.54 7.87 15.14
C SER A 104 7.62 6.60 15.98
N THR A 105 6.91 5.53 15.61
CA THR A 105 7.04 4.21 16.26
C THR A 105 8.44 3.61 16.05
N ALA A 106 9.03 3.73 14.85
CA ALA A 106 10.39 3.24 14.60
C ALA A 106 11.49 3.96 15.41
N HIS A 107 11.19 5.15 15.97
CA HIS A 107 12.12 5.84 16.87
C HIS A 107 12.10 5.25 18.29
N GLU A 108 11.02 4.59 18.69
CA GLU A 108 10.91 3.89 19.99
C GLU A 108 11.43 2.45 19.89
N VAL A 109 11.43 1.87 18.69
CA VAL A 109 11.73 0.46 18.42
C VAL A 109 13.19 0.28 18.01
N HIS A 110 14.09 0.24 18.99
CA HIS A 110 15.54 0.17 18.79
C HIS A 110 16.14 -1.25 18.79
N SER A 111 15.37 -2.34 18.75
CA SER A 111 15.93 -3.70 18.70
C SER A 111 15.56 -4.48 17.44
N LEU A 112 16.50 -5.30 16.93
CA LEU A 112 16.29 -6.22 15.79
C LEU A 112 15.13 -7.20 16.02
N ARG A 113 14.81 -7.49 17.29
CA ARG A 113 13.73 -8.41 17.69
C ARG A 113 12.36 -7.80 17.41
N ASP A 114 12.20 -6.53 17.77
CA ASP A 114 10.93 -5.82 17.62
C ASP A 114 10.62 -5.53 16.14
N TRP A 115 11.65 -5.41 15.29
CA TRP A 115 11.46 -5.41 13.84
C TRP A 115 10.94 -6.76 13.33
N GLY A 116 11.45 -7.88 13.87
CA GLY A 116 10.95 -9.22 13.57
C GLY A 116 9.47 -9.38 13.90
N ASP A 117 9.05 -8.90 15.07
CA ASP A 117 7.64 -8.93 15.50
C ASP A 117 6.76 -8.10 14.55
N LEU A 118 7.23 -6.90 14.17
CA LEU A 118 6.54 -6.07 13.18
C LEU A 118 6.46 -6.71 11.78
N TYR A 119 7.43 -7.55 11.39
CA TYR A 119 7.36 -8.32 10.14
C TYR A 119 6.28 -9.40 10.21
N GLU A 120 6.19 -10.11 11.33
CA GLU A 120 5.17 -11.14 11.54
C GLU A 120 3.76 -10.56 11.63
N ASP A 121 3.58 -9.40 12.27
CA ASP A 121 2.29 -8.70 12.33
C ASP A 121 1.80 -8.30 10.93
N VAL A 122 2.67 -7.74 10.10
CA VAL A 122 2.29 -7.37 8.73
C VAL A 122 1.99 -8.59 7.87
N LYS A 123 2.73 -9.69 8.01
CA LYS A 123 2.39 -10.95 7.33
C LYS A 123 1.03 -11.49 7.76
N THR A 124 0.73 -11.41 9.05
CA THR A 124 -0.54 -11.86 9.62
C THR A 124 -1.69 -11.02 9.07
N ASN A 125 -1.56 -9.69 9.07
CA ASN A 125 -2.56 -8.78 8.51
C ASN A 125 -2.78 -9.02 7.01
N LEU A 126 -1.69 -9.20 6.23
CA LEU A 126 -1.82 -9.51 4.80
C LEU A 126 -2.53 -10.85 4.57
N ALA A 127 -2.27 -11.86 5.40
CA ALA A 127 -2.95 -13.15 5.32
C ALA A 127 -4.44 -13.05 5.67
N GLU A 128 -4.77 -12.25 6.68
CA GLU A 128 -6.15 -11.97 7.07
C GLU A 128 -6.91 -11.22 5.99
N ILE A 129 -6.31 -10.19 5.38
CA ILE A 129 -6.90 -9.42 4.28
C ILE A 129 -7.25 -10.33 3.09
N VAL A 130 -6.34 -11.22 2.69
CA VAL A 130 -6.62 -12.21 1.61
C VAL A 130 -7.76 -13.14 1.99
N ALA A 131 -7.87 -13.53 3.25
CA ALA A 131 -8.87 -14.50 3.71
C ALA A 131 -10.26 -13.89 3.92
N THR A 132 -10.35 -12.60 4.24
CA THR A 132 -11.57 -11.99 4.78
C THR A 132 -12.18 -10.90 3.90
N MET A 133 -11.39 -10.24 3.04
CA MET A 133 -11.87 -9.10 2.27
C MET A 133 -12.28 -9.50 0.83
N PRO A 134 -13.38 -8.94 0.30
CA PRO A 134 -13.70 -9.04 -1.12
C PRO A 134 -12.74 -8.16 -1.92
N LEU A 135 -11.57 -8.70 -2.25
CA LEU A 135 -10.55 -8.04 -3.05
C LEU A 135 -10.88 -8.15 -4.54
N SER A 136 -10.62 -7.08 -5.28
CA SER A 136 -10.53 -7.16 -6.73
C SER A 136 -9.29 -7.91 -7.21
N VAL A 137 -9.24 -8.24 -8.51
CA VAL A 137 -8.09 -8.94 -9.12
C VAL A 137 -6.79 -8.15 -8.91
N ASP A 138 -6.80 -6.85 -9.16
CA ASP A 138 -5.62 -5.99 -9.01
C ASP A 138 -5.20 -5.86 -7.54
N GLN A 139 -6.16 -5.72 -6.62
CA GLN A 139 -5.89 -5.69 -5.18
C GLN A 139 -5.33 -7.03 -4.68
N HIS A 140 -5.88 -8.14 -5.17
CA HIS A 140 -5.41 -9.48 -4.83
C HIS A 140 -3.96 -9.69 -5.28
N GLU A 141 -3.63 -9.32 -6.53
CA GLU A 141 -2.26 -9.39 -7.03
C GLU A 141 -1.30 -8.54 -6.19
N HIS A 142 -1.71 -7.33 -5.81
CA HIS A 142 -0.90 -6.45 -4.96
C HIS A 142 -0.65 -7.03 -3.57
N VAL A 143 -1.68 -7.57 -2.91
CA VAL A 143 -1.54 -8.19 -1.58
C VAL A 143 -0.66 -9.43 -1.65
N MET A 144 -0.77 -10.24 -2.71
CA MET A 144 0.07 -11.43 -2.90
C MET A 144 1.53 -11.07 -3.15
N ASN A 145 1.80 -10.02 -3.93
CA ASN A 145 3.15 -9.50 -4.15
C ASN A 145 3.78 -8.96 -2.86
N ALA A 146 3.01 -8.19 -2.06
CA ALA A 146 3.46 -7.69 -0.76
C ALA A 146 3.78 -8.85 0.20
N LYS A 147 2.91 -9.86 0.26
CA LYS A 147 3.13 -11.07 1.08
C LYS A 147 4.40 -11.82 0.67
N GLN A 148 4.65 -11.96 -0.63
CA GLN A 148 5.86 -12.61 -1.14
C GLN A 148 7.12 -11.83 -0.79
N MET A 149 7.07 -10.49 -0.86
CA MET A 149 8.17 -9.62 -0.48
C MET A 149 8.48 -9.73 1.02
N MET A 150 7.47 -9.69 1.88
CA MET A 150 7.63 -9.84 3.32
C MET A 150 8.19 -11.22 3.71
N ASN A 151 7.87 -12.27 2.97
CA ASN A 151 8.46 -13.59 3.17
C ASN A 151 9.92 -13.68 2.73
N ALA A 152 10.32 -12.89 1.73
CA ALA A 152 11.70 -12.84 1.24
C ALA A 152 12.61 -11.97 2.11
N GLU A 153 12.06 -10.92 2.74
CA GLU A 153 12.82 -9.93 3.52
C GLU A 153 13.02 -10.31 5.00
N SER A 154 12.23 -11.27 5.52
CA SER A 154 12.37 -11.72 6.92
C SER A 154 13.79 -12.23 7.19
N PRO A 155 14.51 -11.67 8.19
CA PRO A 155 15.78 -12.22 8.59
C PRO A 155 15.55 -13.67 9.06
N ARG A 156 16.25 -14.63 8.42
CA ARG A 156 16.35 -15.99 8.95
C ARG A 156 17.07 -15.90 10.28
N ILE A 157 16.31 -15.97 11.38
CA ILE A 157 16.87 -16.18 12.71
C ILE A 157 17.37 -17.63 12.72
N LEU A 158 18.69 -17.81 12.69
CA LEU A 158 19.37 -19.05 13.03
C LEU A 158 19.94 -18.89 14.45
#